data_AF-A0A1R2C7Y3-F1
#
_entry.id   AF-A0A1R2C7Y3-F1
#
_cell.length_a   1.000
_cell.length_b   1.000
_cell.length_c   1.000
_cell.angle_alpha   90.00
_cell.angle_beta   90.00
_cell.angle_gamma   90.00
#
_symmetry.space_group_name_H-M   'P 1'
#
loop_
_entity.id
_entity.type
_entity.pdbx_description
1 polymer ?
#
loop_
_entity_poly.entity_id
_entity_poly.type
_entity_poly.pdbx_seq_one_letter_code
_entity_poly.pdbx_strand_id
1 'polypeptide(L)'
;MEFKKIFEESFHSKNYVISVCISSNAIQLNIIEKASEIIWKGSFPCNYIEEMTSKTGNFKNFKVFCKMLVSGLEKTSQSIIIDILTQEEFENIRNDKKPGKSLKLYMIINYIVEFDKVHYLLTLSQANISIQDKTQDIHMLQNLQKELNDLRLVKQEKTIMEKRLEGIISLRDKEIYYLTKEKEELHVDLDKIKTQMESIIEELESQAKITTVKIPKIDEELRARNEKLERKAERLKKEIKDLKNEKKKNETQICQLENELKYFYENAKSSRSKSTTRVKYENSGVYESRDLTNQLSKLRTLLDISNN
;
A
#
# COMPACT_ATOMS: atom_id res chain seq x y z
N MET A 1 43.84 11.90 19.94
CA MET A 1 43.77 11.87 18.47
C MET A 1 45.12 11.34 18.03
N GLU A 2 45.16 10.08 17.60
CA GLU A 2 46.36 9.52 17.00
C GLU A 2 46.29 9.81 15.51
N PHE A 3 47.31 10.50 15.00
CA PHE A 3 47.42 10.83 13.58
C PHE A 3 48.58 10.03 13.01
N LYS A 4 48.31 9.20 12.01
CA LYS A 4 49.34 8.45 11.30
C LYS A 4 49.21 8.73 9.81
N LYS A 5 50.27 9.25 9.21
CA LYS A 5 50.31 9.55 7.77
C LYS A 5 51.69 9.26 7.20
N ILE A 6 51.71 8.84 5.94
CA ILE A 6 52.93 8.53 5.18
C ILE A 6 53.01 9.53 4.03
N PHE A 7 54.21 10.07 3.81
CA PHE A 7 54.54 11.02 2.77
C PHE A 7 55.69 10.48 1.94
N GLU A 8 55.68 10.78 0.63
CA GLU A 8 56.80 10.47 -0.26
C GLU A 8 57.32 11.78 -0.82
N GLU A 9 58.58 12.08 -0.53
CA GLU A 9 59.19 13.36 -0.87
C GLU A 9 60.64 13.19 -1.30
N SER A 10 61.12 14.08 -2.17
CA SER A 10 62.48 14.07 -2.67
C SER A 10 63.28 15.24 -2.10
N PHE A 11 64.44 14.93 -1.50
CA PHE A 11 65.38 15.90 -0.93
C PHE A 11 66.77 15.62 -1.48
N HIS A 12 67.51 16.63 -1.91
CA HIS A 12 68.90 16.49 -2.38
C HIS A 12 69.10 15.36 -3.42
N SER A 13 68.15 15.21 -4.35
CA SER A 13 68.13 14.15 -5.39
C SER A 13 67.97 12.71 -4.86
N LYS A 14 67.59 12.54 -3.59
CA LYS A 14 67.25 11.26 -2.96
C LYS A 14 65.77 11.22 -2.64
N ASN A 15 65.16 10.03 -2.76
CA ASN A 15 63.74 9.83 -2.49
C ASN A 15 63.55 9.23 -1.10
N TYR A 16 62.70 9.85 -0.30
CA TYR A 16 62.42 9.46 1.07
C TYR A 16 60.93 9.14 1.25
N VAL A 17 60.66 8.12 2.06
CA VAL A 17 59.33 7.83 2.60
C VAL A 17 59.32 8.23 4.07
N ILE A 18 58.50 9.21 4.41
CA ILE A 18 58.40 9.79 5.75
C ILE A 18 57.08 9.31 6.36
N SER A 19 57.16 8.49 7.40
CA SER A 19 56.03 8.06 8.21
C SER A 19 56.00 8.87 9.50
N VAL A 20 54.91 9.60 9.71
CA VAL A 20 54.69 10.42 10.89
C VAL A 20 53.54 9.84 11.70
N CYS A 21 53.81 9.55 12.98
CA CYS A 21 52.80 9.17 13.95
C CYS A 21 52.80 10.20 15.09
N ILE A 22 51.70 10.93 15.26
CA ILE A 22 51.51 11.93 16.31
C ILE A 22 50.52 11.36 17.31
N SER A 23 50.98 11.13 18.52
CA SER A 23 50.16 10.81 19.69
C SER A 23 49.95 12.07 20.54
N SER A 24 49.17 11.98 21.61
CA SER A 24 48.92 13.14 22.47
C SER A 24 50.17 13.72 23.13
N ASN A 25 51.19 12.88 23.37
CA ASN A 25 52.35 13.22 24.19
C ASN A 25 53.70 13.08 23.47
N ALA A 26 53.72 12.61 22.21
CA ALA A 26 54.96 12.40 21.46
C ALA A 26 54.74 12.36 19.95
N ILE A 27 55.78 12.68 19.18
CA ILE A 27 55.87 12.49 17.73
C ILE A 27 56.85 11.35 17.47
N GLN A 28 56.43 10.35 16.71
CA GLN A 28 57.30 9.32 16.18
C GLN A 28 57.49 9.55 14.69
N LEU A 29 58.75 9.63 14.27
CA LEU A 29 59.16 9.80 12.88
C LEU A 29 59.94 8.57 12.43
N ASN A 30 59.53 7.98 11.31
CA ASN A 30 60.33 6.99 10.60
C ASN A 30 60.58 7.50 9.19
N ILE A 31 61.85 7.61 8.80
CA ILE A 31 62.26 8.08 7.48
C ILE A 31 63.01 6.93 6.80
N ILE A 32 62.61 6.59 5.59
CA ILE A 32 63.20 5.51 4.81
C ILE A 32 63.73 6.09 3.50
N GLU A 33 65.02 5.91 3.21
CA GLU A 33 65.56 6.24 1.90
C GLU A 33 65.29 5.08 0.93
N LYS A 34 64.60 5.35 -0.19
CA LYS A 34 64.18 4.30 -1.13
C LYS A 34 65.34 3.58 -1.82
N ALA A 35 66.49 4.23 -1.99
CA ALA A 35 67.62 3.68 -2.73
C ALA A 35 68.51 2.76 -1.86
N SER A 36 68.74 3.13 -0.61
CA SER A 36 69.62 2.41 0.33
C SER A 36 68.84 1.51 1.28
N GLU A 37 67.50 1.65 1.34
CA GLU A 37 66.59 1.00 2.29
C GLU A 37 66.98 1.24 3.76
N ILE A 38 67.75 2.30 4.02
CA ILE A 38 68.14 2.68 5.37
C ILE A 38 66.94 3.37 6.05
N ILE A 39 66.68 2.96 7.29
CA ILE A 39 65.59 3.48 8.11
C ILE A 39 66.19 4.30 9.25
N TRP A 40 65.73 5.55 9.40
CA TRP A 40 66.00 6.38 10.56
C TRP A 40 64.73 6.54 11.38
N LYS A 41 64.85 6.37 12.70
CA LYS A 41 63.74 6.49 13.64
C LYS A 41 64.05 7.59 14.67
N GLY A 42 63.03 8.36 15.01
CA GLY A 42 63.07 9.38 16.04
C GLY A 42 61.79 9.38 16.86
N SER A 43 61.91 9.49 18.18
CA SER A 43 60.77 9.63 19.10
C SER A 43 60.97 10.88 19.93
N PHE A 44 60.07 11.83 19.79
CA PHE A 44 60.19 13.17 20.36
C PHE A 44 59.01 13.45 21.30
N PRO A 45 59.21 13.38 22.62
CA PRO A 45 58.15 13.69 23.58
C PRO A 45 57.80 15.19 23.55
N CYS A 46 56.57 15.52 23.97
CA CYS A 46 56.03 16.88 24.02
C CYS A 46 57.00 17.88 24.67
N ASN A 47 57.52 17.53 25.84
CA ASN A 47 58.44 18.39 26.61
C ASN A 47 59.72 18.70 25.82
N TYR A 48 60.25 17.74 25.05
CA TYR A 48 61.47 17.93 24.26
C TYR A 48 61.23 18.92 23.12
N ILE A 49 60.09 18.82 22.42
CA ILE A 49 59.74 19.74 21.33
C ILE A 49 59.57 21.17 21.85
N GLU A 50 58.86 21.33 22.96
CA GLU A 50 58.64 22.64 23.58
C GLU A 50 59.94 23.25 24.09
N GLU A 51 60.82 22.47 24.72
CA GLU A 51 62.15 22.93 25.14
C GLU A 51 63.02 23.31 23.93
N MET A 52 63.02 22.50 22.87
CA MET A 52 63.77 22.76 21.65
C MET A 52 63.32 24.05 20.97
N THR A 53 62.01 24.28 20.84
CA THR A 53 61.47 25.52 20.26
C THR A 53 61.70 26.75 21.16
N SER A 54 61.76 26.56 22.48
CA SER A 54 62.13 27.62 23.42
C SER A 54 63.60 28.02 23.25
N LYS A 55 64.51 27.03 23.09
CA LYS A 55 65.95 27.26 22.86
C LYS A 55 66.24 28.02 21.58
N THR A 56 65.40 27.90 20.55
CA THR A 56 65.56 28.65 19.30
C THR A 56 65.03 30.09 19.37
N GLY A 57 64.53 30.54 20.53
CA GLY A 57 63.99 31.89 20.73
C GLY A 57 62.60 32.11 20.14
N ASN A 58 61.96 31.07 19.58
CA ASN A 58 60.65 31.14 18.95
C ASN A 58 59.79 29.96 19.43
N PHE A 59 59.22 30.12 20.61
CA PHE A 59 58.49 29.05 21.27
C PHE A 59 57.25 28.61 20.47
N LYS A 60 57.01 27.29 20.42
CA LYS A 60 55.81 26.68 19.85
C LYS A 60 55.31 25.57 20.76
N ASN A 61 54.06 25.69 21.20
CA ASN A 61 53.35 24.61 21.89
C ASN A 61 53.36 23.34 21.02
N PHE A 62 53.42 22.17 21.65
CA PHE A 62 53.54 20.89 20.94
C PHE A 62 52.48 20.67 19.87
N LYS A 63 51.21 20.99 20.17
CA LYS A 63 50.11 20.87 19.20
C LYS A 63 50.28 21.79 17.99
N VAL A 64 50.84 22.98 18.18
CA VAL A 64 51.11 23.93 17.08
C VAL A 64 52.26 23.40 16.24
N PHE A 65 53.33 22.92 16.87
CA PHE A 65 54.46 22.30 16.18
C PHE A 65 54.03 21.07 15.35
N CYS A 66 53.16 20.21 15.89
CA CYS A 66 52.59 19.08 15.17
C CYS A 66 51.85 19.52 13.90
N LYS A 67 51.01 20.56 14.00
CA LYS A 67 50.32 21.14 12.83
C LYS A 67 51.32 21.71 11.83
N MET A 68 52.33 22.43 12.30
CA MET A 68 53.38 22.99 11.44
C MET A 68 54.11 21.89 10.66
N LEU A 69 54.49 20.80 11.35
CA LEU A 69 55.14 19.65 10.72
C LEU A 69 54.25 19.01 9.65
N VAL A 70 52.98 18.75 9.95
CA VAL A 70 52.04 18.15 8.98
C VAL A 70 51.83 19.09 7.79
N SER A 71 51.60 20.39 8.02
CA SER A 71 51.40 21.36 6.94
C SER A 71 52.65 21.55 6.07
N GLY A 72 53.85 21.46 6.66
CA GLY A 72 55.11 21.47 5.91
C GLY A 72 55.28 20.24 5.04
N LEU A 73 54.92 19.05 5.54
CA LEU A 73 54.99 17.79 4.78
C LEU A 73 53.93 17.73 3.67
N GLU A 74 52.76 18.31 3.90
CA GLU A 74 51.71 18.45 2.88
C GLU A 74 51.96 19.60 1.91
N LYS A 75 52.98 20.44 2.16
CA LYS A 75 53.26 21.67 1.42
C LYS A 75 52.05 22.60 1.33
N THR A 76 51.20 22.60 2.35
CA THR A 76 49.98 23.43 2.41
C THR A 76 50.24 24.84 2.95
N SER A 77 51.41 25.07 3.56
CA SER A 77 51.82 26.36 4.08
C SER A 77 53.13 26.82 3.45
N GLN A 78 53.15 28.06 2.94
CA GLN A 78 54.36 28.66 2.35
C GLN A 78 55.37 29.11 3.40
N SER A 79 54.93 29.32 4.65
CA SER A 79 55.78 29.75 5.77
C SER A 79 56.61 28.61 6.36
N ILE A 80 56.38 27.35 5.93
CA ILE A 80 57.02 26.18 6.51
C ILE A 80 57.61 25.33 5.39
N ILE A 81 58.93 25.21 5.39
CA ILE A 81 59.66 24.37 4.45
C ILE A 81 60.37 23.29 5.27
N ILE A 82 60.19 22.03 4.89
CA ILE A 82 60.88 20.91 5.51
C ILE A 82 62.06 20.55 4.64
N ASP A 83 63.17 20.21 5.29
CA ASP A 83 64.36 19.71 4.65
C ASP A 83 64.93 18.53 5.43
N ILE A 84 65.69 17.67 4.74
CA ILE A 84 66.34 16.50 5.32
C ILE A 84 67.80 16.51 4.92
N LEU A 85 68.67 16.48 5.93
CA LEU A 85 70.12 16.42 5.77
C LEU A 85 70.70 15.20 6.46
N THR A 86 71.52 14.45 5.74
CA THR A 86 72.41 13.44 6.32
C THR A 86 73.52 14.10 7.13
N GLN A 87 74.15 13.37 8.04
CA GLN A 87 75.31 13.90 8.79
C GLN A 87 76.39 14.44 7.85
N GLU A 88 76.69 13.73 6.77
CA GLU A 88 77.73 14.14 5.82
C GLU A 88 77.39 15.48 5.15
N GLU A 89 76.13 15.64 4.72
CA GLU A 89 75.65 16.90 4.14
C GLU A 89 75.66 18.03 5.18
N PHE A 90 75.28 17.75 6.42
CA PHE A 90 75.28 18.71 7.52
C PHE A 90 76.72 19.17 7.91
N GLU A 91 77.69 18.25 7.96
CA GLU A 91 79.09 18.55 8.25
C GLU A 91 79.77 19.32 7.11
N ASN A 92 79.44 18.98 5.86
CA ASN A 92 79.90 19.70 4.68
C ASN A 92 79.45 21.17 4.69
N ILE A 93 78.24 21.46 5.19
CA ILE A 93 77.75 22.83 5.36
C ILE A 93 78.50 23.57 6.48
N ARG A 94 78.94 22.85 7.53
CA ARG A 94 79.59 23.43 8.71
C ARG A 94 81.12 23.61 8.55
N ASN A 95 81.73 23.12 7.47
CA ASN A 95 83.19 23.08 7.27
C ASN A 95 83.99 22.33 8.37
N ASP A 96 83.31 21.57 9.23
CA ASP A 96 83.93 20.77 10.29
C ASP A 96 84.17 19.36 9.75
N LYS A 97 85.34 19.12 9.15
CA LYS A 97 85.75 17.77 8.69
C LYS A 97 86.16 16.89 9.87
N LYS A 98 85.18 16.41 10.64
CA LYS A 98 85.40 15.31 11.58
C LYS A 98 84.97 14.02 10.90
N PRO A 99 85.90 13.14 10.46
CA PRO A 99 85.54 11.88 9.83
C PRO A 99 84.99 10.92 10.89
N GLY A 100 83.69 11.01 11.16
CA GLY A 100 82.95 10.06 11.95
C GLY A 100 81.78 9.53 11.14
N LYS A 101 81.68 8.21 10.97
CA LYS A 101 80.49 7.54 10.41
C LYS A 101 79.32 7.71 11.37
N SER A 102 78.74 8.91 11.41
CA SER A 102 77.61 9.21 12.26
C SER A 102 76.34 8.92 11.48
N LEU A 103 75.66 7.84 11.86
CA LEU A 103 74.44 7.31 11.26
C LEU A 103 73.19 8.13 11.66
N LYS A 104 73.33 9.46 11.66
CA LYS A 104 72.29 10.40 12.07
C LYS A 104 71.73 11.13 10.86
N LEU A 105 70.43 11.41 10.94
CA LEU A 105 69.68 12.18 9.95
C LEU A 105 69.04 13.36 10.66
N TYR A 106 69.11 14.54 10.08
CA TYR A 106 68.48 15.74 10.63
C TYR A 106 67.30 16.13 9.74
N MET A 107 66.10 16.07 10.30
CA MET A 107 64.94 16.72 9.71
C MET A 107 64.89 18.15 10.22
N ILE A 108 64.90 19.12 9.30
CA ILE A 108 64.92 20.54 9.60
C ILE A 108 63.59 21.13 9.18
N ILE A 109 62.92 21.78 10.11
CA ILE A 109 61.71 22.54 9.84
C ILE A 109 62.09 24.02 9.81
N ASN A 110 62.07 24.58 8.61
CA ASN A 110 62.36 25.98 8.35
C ASN A 110 61.07 26.77 8.46
N TYR A 111 60.94 27.56 9.52
CA TYR A 111 59.81 28.46 9.71
C TYR A 111 60.22 29.88 9.29
N ILE A 112 59.58 30.39 8.24
CA ILE A 112 59.86 31.71 7.66
C ILE A 112 58.59 32.54 7.73
N VAL A 113 58.67 33.63 8.47
CA VAL A 113 57.64 34.68 8.56
C VAL A 113 58.28 36.04 8.26
N GLU A 114 57.48 37.10 8.12
CA GLU A 114 57.89 38.39 7.55
C GLU A 114 59.20 38.98 8.13
N PHE A 115 59.50 38.72 9.40
CA PHE A 115 60.69 39.25 10.08
C PHE A 115 61.55 38.20 10.79
N ASP A 116 61.15 36.92 10.77
CA ASP A 116 61.86 35.84 11.49
C ASP A 116 62.09 34.63 10.59
N LYS A 117 63.30 34.07 10.70
CA LYS A 117 63.67 32.78 10.12
C LYS A 117 64.22 31.88 11.23
N VAL A 118 63.51 30.79 11.50
CA VAL A 118 63.84 29.87 12.59
C VAL A 118 63.95 28.46 12.07
N HIS A 119 64.95 27.74 12.55
CA HIS A 119 65.23 26.35 12.19
C HIS A 119 65.00 25.46 13.40
N TYR A 120 64.05 24.55 13.30
CA TYR A 120 63.85 23.51 14.31
C TYR A 120 64.45 22.20 13.81
N LEU A 121 65.43 21.66 14.54
CA LEU A 121 66.16 20.46 14.14
C LEU A 121 65.67 19.25 14.93
N LEU A 122 65.27 18.21 14.21
CA LEU A 122 64.91 16.90 14.75
C LEU A 122 65.96 15.88 14.32
N THR A 123 66.70 15.36 15.28
CA THR A 123 67.75 14.35 15.02
C THR A 123 67.16 12.95 15.12
N LEU A 124 67.26 12.19 14.04
CA LEU A 124 66.89 10.79 13.96
C LEU A 124 68.13 9.90 13.95
N SER A 125 68.01 8.72 14.54
CA SER A 125 69.07 7.71 14.59
C SER A 125 68.74 6.58 13.62
N GLN A 126 69.74 6.06 12.92
CA GLN A 126 69.55 4.88 12.09
C GLN A 126 69.09 3.70 12.95
N ALA A 127 67.97 3.09 12.56
CA ALA A 127 67.54 1.84 13.12
C ALA A 127 68.36 0.72 12.47
N ASN A 128 69.11 -0.01 13.29
CA ASN A 128 69.68 -1.28 12.84
C ASN A 128 68.51 -2.25 12.71
N ILE A 129 68.21 -2.66 11.48
CA ILE A 129 67.19 -3.68 11.21
C ILE A 129 67.68 -4.98 11.86
N SER A 130 67.13 -5.32 13.01
CA SER A 130 67.42 -6.61 13.64
C SER A 130 66.85 -7.71 12.75
N ILE A 131 67.52 -8.86 12.67
CA ILE A 131 67.04 -10.03 11.91
C ILE A 131 65.63 -10.45 12.40
N GLN A 132 65.31 -10.17 13.66
CA GLN A 132 64.00 -10.42 14.26
C GLN A 132 62.88 -9.54 13.65
N ASP A 133 63.18 -8.29 13.27
CA ASP A 133 62.18 -7.40 12.67
C ASP A 133 61.76 -7.91 11.28
N LYS A 134 62.73 -8.43 10.50
CA LYS A 134 62.45 -9.06 9.20
C LYS A 134 61.54 -10.28 9.33
N THR A 135 61.72 -11.08 10.39
CA THR A 135 60.84 -12.25 10.62
C THR A 135 59.42 -11.84 11.01
N GLN A 136 59.25 -10.76 11.77
CA GLN A 136 57.92 -10.22 12.09
C GLN A 136 57.22 -9.68 10.85
N ASP A 137 57.94 -8.99 9.97
CA ASP A 137 57.40 -8.50 8.70
C ASP A 137 56.96 -9.66 7.79
N ILE A 138 57.73 -10.75 7.73
CA ILE A 138 57.37 -11.95 6.96
C ILE A 138 56.09 -12.59 7.53
N HIS A 139 55.99 -12.74 8.86
CA HIS A 139 54.78 -13.28 9.48
C HIS A 139 53.56 -12.37 9.27
N MET A 140 53.75 -11.06 9.33
CA MET A 140 52.68 -10.10 9.06
C MET A 140 52.23 -10.17 7.60
N LEU A 141 53.18 -10.27 6.67
CA LEU A 141 52.90 -10.40 5.24
C LEU A 141 52.17 -11.72 4.93
N GLN A 142 52.55 -12.83 5.56
CA GLN A 142 51.84 -14.11 5.46
C GLN A 142 50.41 -14.01 6.00
N ASN A 143 50.20 -13.35 7.13
CA ASN A 143 48.87 -13.14 7.70
C ASN A 143 47.99 -12.28 6.78
N LEU A 144 48.53 -11.18 6.26
CA LEU A 144 47.83 -10.33 5.30
C LEU A 144 47.49 -11.08 4.01
N GLN A 145 48.40 -11.92 3.50
CA GLN A 145 48.12 -12.76 2.35
C GLN A 145 47.01 -13.77 2.62
N LYS A 146 46.97 -14.37 3.82
CA LYS A 146 45.90 -15.27 4.24
C LYS A 146 44.55 -14.54 4.31
N GLU A 147 44.51 -13.38 4.95
CA GLU A 147 43.31 -12.55 5.02
C GLU A 147 42.80 -12.18 3.61
N LEU A 148 43.69 -11.80 2.69
CA LEU A 148 43.32 -11.49 1.30
C LEU A 148 42.75 -12.71 0.56
N ASN A 149 43.27 -13.91 0.81
CA ASN A 149 42.76 -15.14 0.22
C ASN A 149 41.37 -15.50 0.76
N ASP A 150 41.16 -15.37 2.08
CA ASP A 150 39.87 -15.61 2.71
C ASP A 150 38.82 -14.62 2.17
N LEU A 151 39.18 -13.34 2.06
CA LEU A 151 38.35 -12.30 1.43
C LEU A 151 38.00 -12.62 -0.02
N ARG A 152 38.95 -13.18 -0.79
CA ARG A 152 38.70 -13.58 -2.18
C ARG A 152 37.70 -14.73 -2.27
N LEU A 153 37.77 -15.70 -1.36
CA LEU A 153 36.82 -16.81 -1.29
C LEU A 153 35.41 -16.32 -0.97
N VAL A 154 35.26 -15.49 0.07
CA VAL A 154 33.97 -14.89 0.45
C VAL A 154 33.38 -14.08 -0.71
N LYS A 155 34.22 -13.31 -1.43
CA LYS A 155 33.76 -12.57 -2.61
C LYS A 155 33.24 -13.49 -3.71
N GLN A 156 33.87 -14.65 -3.92
CA GLN A 156 33.41 -15.63 -4.91
C GLN A 156 32.07 -16.27 -4.49
N GLU A 157 31.94 -16.65 -3.22
CA GLU A 157 30.68 -17.18 -2.67
C GLU A 157 29.54 -16.17 -2.78
N LYS A 158 29.82 -14.90 -2.48
CA LYS A 158 28.86 -13.80 -2.64
C LYS A 158 28.36 -13.70 -4.08
N THR A 159 29.26 -13.72 -5.07
CA THR A 159 28.88 -13.68 -6.49
C THR A 159 27.98 -14.87 -6.88
N ILE A 160 28.25 -16.06 -6.34
CA ILE A 160 27.42 -17.25 -6.60
C ILE A 160 26.03 -17.09 -5.98
N MET A 161 25.97 -16.57 -4.75
CA MET A 161 24.71 -16.28 -4.05
C MET A 161 23.89 -15.20 -4.77
N GLU A 162 24.51 -14.15 -5.26
CA GLU A 162 23.86 -13.08 -6.03
C GLU A 162 23.21 -13.64 -7.31
N LYS A 163 23.91 -14.49 -8.07
CA LYS A 163 23.33 -15.15 -9.26
C LYS A 163 22.16 -16.07 -8.91
N ARG A 164 22.24 -16.79 -7.79
CA ARG A 164 21.13 -17.63 -7.31
C ARG A 164 19.92 -16.78 -6.93
N LEU A 165 20.15 -15.66 -6.25
CA LEU A 165 19.11 -14.72 -5.85
C LEU A 165 18.44 -14.09 -7.07
N GLU A 166 19.21 -13.66 -8.07
CA GLU A 166 18.70 -13.12 -9.34
C GLU A 166 17.80 -14.13 -10.07
N GLY A 167 18.19 -15.41 -10.08
CA GLY A 167 17.34 -16.48 -10.61
C GLY A 167 16.01 -16.63 -9.86
N ILE A 168 16.02 -16.56 -8.53
CA ILE A 168 14.79 -16.65 -7.71
C ILE A 168 13.89 -15.43 -7.97
N ILE A 169 14.46 -14.23 -8.02
CA ILE A 169 13.72 -12.99 -8.32
C ILE A 169 13.06 -13.09 -9.69
N SER A 170 13.79 -13.53 -10.72
CA SER A 170 13.23 -13.69 -12.07
C SER A 170 12.06 -14.68 -12.12
N LEU A 171 12.10 -15.77 -11.34
CA LEU A 171 10.99 -16.70 -11.24
C LEU A 171 9.78 -16.09 -10.52
N ARG A 172 10.03 -15.36 -9.42
CA ARG A 172 8.97 -14.64 -8.68
C ARG A 172 8.32 -13.55 -9.53
N ASP A 173 9.09 -12.81 -10.31
CA ASP A 173 8.56 -11.77 -11.19
C ASP A 173 7.61 -12.35 -12.26
N LYS A 174 7.95 -13.53 -12.81
CA LYS A 174 7.05 -14.25 -13.72
C LYS A 174 5.76 -14.69 -13.03
N GLU A 175 5.86 -15.23 -11.82
CA GLU A 175 4.69 -15.64 -11.03
C GLU A 175 3.79 -14.44 -10.71
N ILE A 176 4.37 -13.32 -10.25
CA ILE A 176 3.66 -12.07 -9.99
C ILE A 176 2.99 -11.55 -11.26
N TYR A 177 3.66 -11.63 -12.41
CA TYR A 177 3.09 -11.22 -13.69
C TYR A 177 1.81 -11.99 -14.03
N TYR A 178 1.83 -13.32 -13.93
CA TYR A 178 0.65 -14.15 -14.21
C TYR A 178 -0.49 -13.88 -13.22
N LEU A 179 -0.19 -13.80 -11.93
CA LEU A 179 -1.19 -13.52 -10.89
C LEU A 179 -1.80 -12.12 -11.03
N THR A 180 -1.00 -11.13 -11.42
CA THR A 180 -1.49 -9.76 -11.66
C THR A 180 -2.44 -9.73 -12.85
N LYS A 181 -2.10 -10.43 -13.93
CA LYS A 181 -2.96 -10.56 -15.10
C LYS A 181 -4.28 -11.26 -14.76
N GLU A 182 -4.24 -12.37 -14.03
CA GLU A 182 -5.45 -13.07 -13.58
C GLU A 182 -6.33 -12.19 -12.68
N LYS A 183 -5.70 -11.44 -11.76
CA LYS A 183 -6.41 -10.47 -10.91
C LYS A 183 -7.10 -9.38 -11.73
N GLU A 184 -6.46 -8.87 -12.78
CA GLU A 184 -7.06 -7.87 -13.68
C GLU A 184 -8.25 -8.45 -14.44
N GLU A 185 -8.14 -9.67 -14.97
CA GLU A 185 -9.23 -10.37 -15.66
C GLU A 185 -10.44 -10.57 -14.72
N LEU A 186 -10.20 -11.06 -13.49
CA LEU A 186 -11.25 -11.22 -12.47
C LEU A 186 -11.87 -9.87 -12.07
N HIS A 187 -11.08 -8.79 -12.02
CA HIS A 187 -11.60 -7.46 -11.71
C HIS A 187 -12.56 -6.97 -12.79
N VAL A 188 -12.21 -7.18 -14.07
CA VAL A 188 -13.07 -6.85 -15.21
C VAL A 188 -14.38 -7.63 -15.14
N ASP A 189 -14.34 -8.91 -14.82
CA ASP A 189 -15.55 -9.73 -14.70
C ASP A 189 -16.41 -9.34 -13.49
N LEU A 190 -15.79 -8.98 -12.36
CA LEU A 190 -16.51 -8.42 -11.21
C LEU A 190 -17.23 -7.12 -11.55
N ASP A 191 -16.61 -6.24 -12.32
CA ASP A 191 -17.24 -4.98 -12.72
C ASP A 191 -18.37 -5.19 -13.72
N LYS A 192 -18.26 -6.19 -14.63
CA LYS A 192 -19.40 -6.63 -15.46
C LYS A 192 -20.56 -7.16 -14.62
N ILE A 193 -20.29 -7.98 -13.61
CA ILE A 193 -21.35 -8.51 -12.72
C ILE A 193 -21.99 -7.39 -11.92
N LYS A 194 -21.22 -6.43 -11.40
CA LYS A 194 -21.75 -5.27 -10.68
C LYS A 194 -22.66 -4.42 -11.57
N THR A 195 -22.22 -4.08 -12.78
CA THR A 195 -23.03 -3.30 -13.72
C THR A 195 -24.32 -4.04 -14.13
N GLN A 196 -24.26 -5.36 -14.32
CA GLN A 196 -25.46 -6.16 -14.54
C GLN A 196 -26.40 -6.13 -13.32
N MET A 197 -25.85 -6.25 -12.12
CA MET A 197 -26.63 -6.20 -10.87
C MET A 197 -27.27 -4.83 -10.67
N GLU A 198 -26.55 -3.74 -10.94
CA GLU A 198 -27.09 -2.37 -10.90
C GLU A 198 -28.24 -2.19 -11.89
N SER A 199 -28.12 -2.70 -13.12
CA SER A 199 -29.20 -2.66 -14.12
C SER A 199 -30.43 -3.45 -13.66
N ILE A 200 -30.25 -4.63 -13.06
CA ILE A 200 -31.37 -5.43 -12.53
C ILE A 200 -32.04 -4.70 -11.36
N ILE A 201 -31.26 -4.07 -10.47
CA ILE A 201 -31.79 -3.28 -9.36
C ILE A 201 -32.63 -2.11 -9.90
N GLU A 202 -32.12 -1.36 -10.88
CA GLU A 202 -32.85 -0.25 -11.50
C GLU A 202 -34.17 -0.73 -12.16
N GLU A 203 -34.13 -1.88 -12.83
CA GLU A 203 -35.33 -2.48 -13.42
C GLU A 203 -36.35 -2.88 -12.34
N LEU A 204 -35.92 -3.57 -11.28
CA LEU A 204 -36.79 -3.95 -10.16
C LEU A 204 -37.37 -2.74 -9.43
N GLU A 205 -36.57 -1.69 -9.22
CA GLU A 205 -37.03 -0.43 -8.61
C GLU A 205 -38.08 0.27 -9.48
N SER A 206 -37.89 0.28 -10.80
CA SER A 206 -38.85 0.85 -11.75
C SER A 206 -40.17 0.06 -11.74
N GLN A 207 -40.11 -1.27 -11.72
CA GLN A 207 -41.27 -2.15 -11.64
C GLN A 207 -42.00 -2.01 -10.29
N ALA A 208 -41.25 -1.92 -9.19
CA ALA A 208 -41.80 -1.68 -7.86
C ALA A 208 -42.53 -0.33 -7.82
N LYS A 209 -41.95 0.75 -8.37
CA LYS A 209 -42.59 2.07 -8.49
C LYS A 209 -43.91 1.99 -9.24
N ILE A 210 -43.92 1.36 -10.42
CA ILE A 210 -45.14 1.19 -11.23
C ILE A 210 -46.21 0.43 -10.44
N THR A 211 -45.81 -0.64 -9.77
CA THR A 211 -46.70 -1.49 -8.97
C THR A 211 -47.28 -0.71 -7.78
N THR A 212 -46.45 0.04 -7.04
CA THR A 212 -46.90 0.91 -5.94
C THR A 212 -47.87 2.01 -6.38
N VAL A 213 -47.82 2.47 -7.63
CA VAL A 213 -48.77 3.46 -8.14
C VAL A 213 -50.06 2.81 -8.66
N LYS A 214 -49.97 1.63 -9.27
CA LYS A 214 -51.14 0.93 -9.84
C LYS A 214 -52.03 0.30 -8.78
N ILE A 215 -51.44 -0.33 -7.74
CA ILE A 215 -52.20 -0.99 -6.66
C ILE A 215 -53.22 -0.05 -6.00
N PRO A 216 -52.86 1.16 -5.50
CA PRO A 216 -53.83 2.02 -4.83
C PRO A 216 -54.94 2.51 -5.77
N LYS A 217 -54.64 2.73 -7.07
CA LYS A 217 -55.67 3.10 -8.06
C LYS A 217 -56.70 1.97 -8.26
N ILE A 218 -56.21 0.73 -8.38
CA ILE A 218 -57.09 -0.44 -8.50
C ILE A 218 -57.89 -0.64 -7.21
N ASP A 219 -57.26 -0.49 -6.04
CA ASP A 219 -57.94 -0.58 -4.75
C ASP A 219 -59.05 0.48 -4.61
N GLU A 220 -58.80 1.70 -5.09
CA GLU A 220 -59.79 2.78 -5.07
C GLU A 220 -60.97 2.49 -6.03
N GLU A 221 -60.70 1.99 -7.23
CA GLU A 221 -61.73 1.54 -8.17
C GLU A 221 -62.56 0.36 -7.60
N LEU A 222 -61.90 -0.62 -6.98
CA LEU A 222 -62.58 -1.75 -6.34
C LEU A 222 -63.43 -1.31 -5.15
N ARG A 223 -62.95 -0.39 -4.31
CA ARG A 223 -63.75 0.19 -3.22
C ARG A 223 -64.99 0.90 -3.76
N ALA A 224 -64.84 1.75 -4.78
CA ALA A 224 -65.97 2.44 -5.39
C ALA A 224 -66.99 1.49 -6.03
N ARG A 225 -66.52 0.38 -6.64
CA ARG A 225 -67.38 -0.68 -7.18
C ARG A 225 -68.13 -1.41 -6.07
N ASN A 226 -67.44 -1.77 -4.99
CA ASN A 226 -68.03 -2.47 -3.84
C ASN A 226 -69.09 -1.61 -3.15
N GLU A 227 -68.83 -0.32 -2.93
CA GLU A 227 -69.86 0.59 -2.39
C GLU A 227 -71.12 0.66 -3.28
N LYS A 228 -70.94 0.74 -4.60
CA LYS A 228 -72.08 0.76 -5.55
C LYS A 228 -72.89 -0.54 -5.48
N LEU A 229 -72.20 -1.68 -5.40
CA LEU A 229 -72.84 -2.98 -5.27
C LEU A 229 -73.57 -3.12 -3.93
N GLU A 230 -72.97 -2.65 -2.85
CA GLU A 230 -73.55 -2.68 -1.51
C GLU A 230 -74.82 -1.82 -1.45
N ARG A 231 -74.80 -0.59 -1.97
CA ARG A 231 -75.99 0.26 -2.12
C ARG A 231 -77.08 -0.42 -2.97
N LYS A 232 -76.69 -1.13 -4.03
CA LYS A 232 -77.65 -1.88 -4.88
C LYS A 232 -78.24 -3.08 -4.12
N ALA A 233 -77.43 -3.80 -3.37
CA ALA A 233 -77.87 -4.92 -2.53
C ALA A 233 -78.83 -4.44 -1.43
N GLU A 234 -78.56 -3.30 -0.80
CA GLU A 234 -79.46 -2.68 0.18
C GLU A 234 -80.81 -2.28 -0.43
N ARG A 235 -80.81 -1.67 -1.63
CA ARG A 235 -82.05 -1.34 -2.35
C ARG A 235 -82.89 -2.58 -2.63
N LEU A 236 -82.27 -3.63 -3.17
CA LEU A 236 -82.95 -4.90 -3.45
C LEU A 236 -83.46 -5.57 -2.17
N LYS A 237 -82.70 -5.51 -1.06
CA LYS A 237 -83.17 -6.00 0.25
C LYS A 237 -84.42 -5.25 0.72
N LYS A 238 -84.45 -3.92 0.55
CA LYS A 238 -85.62 -3.10 0.90
C LYS A 238 -86.82 -3.46 0.02
N GLU A 239 -86.61 -3.60 -1.28
CA GLU A 239 -87.65 -4.00 -2.24
C GLU A 239 -88.21 -5.40 -1.93
N ILE A 240 -87.37 -6.38 -1.60
CA ILE A 240 -87.81 -7.72 -1.16
C ILE A 240 -88.64 -7.61 0.13
N LYS A 241 -88.26 -6.75 1.06
CA LYS A 241 -89.01 -6.54 2.32
C LYS A 241 -90.38 -5.94 2.04
N ASP A 242 -90.46 -4.95 1.15
CA ASP A 242 -91.69 -4.28 0.77
C ASP A 242 -92.63 -5.26 0.03
N LEU A 243 -92.13 -6.00 -0.97
CA LEU A 243 -92.87 -7.06 -1.66
C LEU A 243 -93.33 -8.17 -0.72
N LYS A 244 -92.53 -8.52 0.31
CA LYS A 244 -92.92 -9.51 1.32
C LYS A 244 -94.06 -8.99 2.22
N ASN A 245 -94.07 -7.70 2.54
CA ASN A 245 -95.15 -7.07 3.28
C ASN A 245 -96.43 -7.00 2.43
N GLU A 246 -96.32 -6.64 1.15
CA GLU A 246 -97.45 -6.66 0.21
C GLU A 246 -97.99 -8.08 0.02
N LYS A 247 -97.12 -9.07 -0.16
CA LYS A 247 -97.52 -10.48 -0.23
C LYS A 247 -98.29 -10.90 1.01
N LYS A 248 -97.80 -10.57 2.22
CA LYS A 248 -98.54 -10.85 3.47
C LYS A 248 -99.90 -10.16 3.52
N LYS A 249 -99.99 -8.90 3.08
CA LYS A 249 -101.25 -8.15 3.03
C LYS A 249 -102.25 -8.82 2.06
N ASN A 250 -101.78 -9.21 0.88
CA ASN A 250 -102.59 -9.93 -0.10
C ASN A 250 -102.99 -11.31 0.43
N GLU A 251 -102.11 -12.05 1.11
CA GLU A 251 -102.43 -13.32 1.78
C GLU A 251 -103.53 -13.13 2.84
N THR A 252 -103.46 -12.08 3.65
CA THR A 252 -104.53 -11.78 4.63
C THR A 252 -105.86 -11.40 3.96
N GLN A 253 -105.81 -10.65 2.85
CA GLN A 253 -107.01 -10.31 2.08
C GLN A 253 -107.63 -11.53 1.39
N ILE A 254 -106.80 -12.42 0.84
CA ILE A 254 -107.25 -13.70 0.28
C ILE A 254 -107.91 -14.53 1.38
N CYS A 255 -107.29 -14.65 2.56
CA CYS A 255 -107.87 -15.39 3.68
C CYS A 255 -109.20 -14.78 4.17
N GLN A 256 -109.33 -13.45 4.18
CA GLN A 256 -110.59 -12.77 4.48
C GLN A 256 -111.66 -13.08 3.43
N LEU A 257 -111.33 -12.96 2.14
CA LEU A 257 -112.24 -13.28 1.03
C LEU A 257 -112.61 -14.77 1.00
N GLU A 258 -111.69 -15.68 1.34
CA GLU A 258 -111.95 -17.11 1.48
C GLU A 258 -112.90 -17.40 2.63
N ASN A 259 -112.75 -16.71 3.77
CA ASN A 259 -113.67 -16.82 4.90
C ASN A 259 -115.05 -16.22 4.58
N GLU A 260 -115.10 -15.09 3.88
CA GLU A 260 -116.36 -14.51 3.38
C GLU A 260 -117.04 -15.45 2.38
N LEU A 261 -116.29 -15.99 1.41
CA LEU A 261 -116.79 -17.01 0.48
C LEU A 261 -117.30 -18.23 1.23
N LYS A 262 -116.59 -18.70 2.26
CA LYS A 262 -117.04 -19.83 3.08
C LYS A 262 -118.32 -19.51 3.84
N TYR A 263 -118.45 -18.31 4.38
CA TYR A 263 -119.68 -17.82 5.01
C TYR A 263 -120.86 -17.73 4.01
N PHE A 264 -120.62 -17.23 2.80
CA PHE A 264 -121.62 -17.21 1.74
C PHE A 264 -121.98 -18.61 1.22
N TYR A 265 -121.00 -19.53 1.12
CA TYR A 265 -121.21 -20.90 0.67
C TYR A 265 -121.93 -21.76 1.71
N GLU A 266 -121.67 -21.54 3.00
CA GLU A 266 -122.42 -22.16 4.10
C GLU A 266 -123.85 -21.60 4.21
N ASN A 267 -124.05 -20.30 4.00
CA ASN A 267 -125.38 -19.71 3.91
C ASN A 267 -126.18 -20.18 2.67
N ALA A 268 -125.50 -20.45 1.54
CA ALA A 268 -126.15 -20.98 0.34
C ALA A 268 -126.54 -22.48 0.45
N LYS A 269 -125.89 -23.27 1.33
CA LYS A 269 -126.21 -24.69 1.55
C LYS A 269 -127.44 -24.95 2.44
N SER A 270 -127.96 -23.94 3.13
CA SER A 270 -129.11 -24.09 4.05
C SER A 270 -130.50 -24.01 3.38
N SER A 271 -130.61 -23.82 2.05
CA SER A 271 -131.90 -23.63 1.37
C SER A 271 -132.05 -24.46 0.08
N ARG A 272 -132.39 -25.75 0.26
CA ARG A 272 -133.26 -26.62 -0.56
C ARG A 272 -133.19 -26.61 -2.13
N SER A 273 -132.79 -27.79 -2.64
CA SER A 273 -133.50 -28.70 -3.59
C SER A 273 -133.69 -28.43 -5.10
N LYS A 274 -133.32 -29.48 -5.87
CA LYS A 274 -133.86 -30.02 -7.17
C LYS A 274 -133.81 -29.07 -8.39
N SER A 275 -133.19 -29.40 -9.53
CA SER A 275 -133.46 -30.56 -10.41
C SER A 275 -132.58 -30.48 -11.68
N THR A 276 -132.49 -31.60 -12.39
CA THR A 276 -131.80 -31.89 -13.66
C THR A 276 -132.25 -31.02 -14.85
N THR A 277 -131.35 -30.69 -15.79
CA THR A 277 -131.33 -31.19 -17.22
C THR A 277 -130.22 -30.50 -18.06
N ARG A 278 -129.58 -31.34 -18.90
CA ARG A 278 -128.79 -31.11 -20.13
C ARG A 278 -129.07 -29.81 -20.94
N VAL A 279 -128.04 -29.21 -21.55
CA VAL A 279 -127.69 -29.23 -23.02
C VAL A 279 -126.38 -28.43 -23.28
N LYS A 280 -125.68 -28.86 -24.33
CA LYS A 280 -124.39 -28.45 -24.96
C LYS A 280 -124.38 -27.04 -25.60
N TYR A 281 -123.17 -26.52 -25.88
CA TYR A 281 -122.57 -26.08 -27.17
C TYR A 281 -121.27 -25.29 -26.83
N GLU A 282 -120.06 -25.79 -27.18
CA GLU A 282 -119.19 -25.36 -28.32
C GLU A 282 -118.60 -23.93 -28.18
N ASN A 283 -117.44 -23.52 -28.72
CA ASN A 283 -116.18 -24.07 -29.23
C ASN A 283 -115.35 -22.82 -29.68
N SER A 284 -114.10 -23.03 -30.11
CA SER A 284 -113.11 -22.10 -30.70
C SER A 284 -112.10 -21.46 -29.73
N GLY A 285 -110.80 -21.43 -30.01
CA GLY A 285 -110.09 -21.86 -31.20
C GLY A 285 -108.59 -21.82 -30.99
N VAL A 286 -107.91 -22.73 -31.67
CA VAL A 286 -106.46 -22.91 -31.77
C VAL A 286 -105.86 -21.79 -32.62
N TYR A 287 -104.69 -21.28 -32.22
CA TYR A 287 -103.59 -20.99 -33.15
C TYR A 287 -102.24 -21.22 -32.47
N GLU A 288 -101.50 -22.18 -33.02
CA GLU A 288 -100.06 -22.39 -32.85
C GLU A 288 -99.27 -21.21 -33.42
N SER A 289 -98.12 -20.88 -32.82
CA SER A 289 -96.83 -20.90 -33.54
C SER A 289 -95.65 -20.51 -32.66
N ARG A 290 -94.70 -21.44 -32.55
CA ARG A 290 -93.27 -21.25 -32.82
C ARG A 290 -92.74 -19.82 -32.71
N ASP A 291 -92.10 -19.48 -31.60
CA ASP A 291 -90.71 -18.97 -31.53
C ASP A 291 -90.43 -18.55 -30.09
N LEU A 292 -89.34 -19.09 -29.49
CA LEU A 292 -88.58 -18.55 -28.34
C LEU A 292 -87.69 -19.62 -27.67
N THR A 293 -87.63 -20.83 -28.21
CA THR A 293 -86.49 -21.76 -27.97
C THR A 293 -85.18 -21.29 -28.63
N ASN A 294 -85.18 -20.14 -29.32
CA ASN A 294 -84.03 -19.54 -30.00
C ASN A 294 -83.31 -18.41 -29.24
N GLN A 295 -83.59 -18.18 -27.94
CA GLN A 295 -82.74 -17.34 -27.10
C GLN A 295 -81.88 -18.11 -26.07
N LEU A 296 -82.04 -19.44 -26.01
CA LEU A 296 -81.21 -20.32 -25.16
C LEU A 296 -79.98 -20.91 -25.89
N SER A 297 -79.81 -20.65 -27.19
CA SER A 297 -78.61 -21.03 -27.96
C SER A 297 -77.60 -19.89 -28.14
N LYS A 298 -77.95 -18.64 -27.81
CA LYS A 298 -77.05 -17.46 -27.85
C LYS A 298 -76.38 -17.10 -26.52
N LEU A 299 -76.74 -17.79 -25.42
CA LEU A 299 -76.06 -17.65 -24.12
C LEU A 299 -75.05 -18.77 -23.84
N ARG A 300 -74.94 -19.77 -24.72
CA ARG A 300 -73.92 -20.83 -24.62
C ARG A 300 -72.66 -20.54 -25.43
N THR A 301 -72.68 -19.55 -26.33
CA THR A 301 -71.53 -19.09 -27.12
C THR A 301 -70.81 -17.87 -26.52
N LEU A 302 -71.27 -17.33 -25.38
CA LEU A 302 -70.58 -16.27 -24.62
C LEU A 302 -69.87 -16.79 -23.34
N LEU A 303 -69.90 -18.11 -23.11
CA LEU A 303 -69.25 -18.76 -21.97
C LEU A 303 -67.99 -19.57 -22.34
N ASP A 304 -67.62 -19.64 -23.63
CA ASP A 304 -66.42 -20.33 -24.12
C ASP A 304 -65.37 -19.39 -24.75
N ILE A 305 -65.46 -18.06 -24.50
CA ILE A 305 -64.43 -17.07 -24.93
C ILE A 305 -63.72 -16.42 -23.72
N SER A 306 -63.93 -16.90 -22.49
CA SER A 306 -63.19 -16.38 -21.31
C SER A 306 -62.30 -17.41 -20.62
N ASN A 307 -61.95 -18.50 -21.29
CA ASN A 307 -60.86 -19.40 -20.91
C ASN A 307 -59.89 -19.54 -22.10
N ASN A 308 -59.23 -18.43 -22.43
CA ASN A 308 -57.91 -18.37 -23.07
C ASN A 308 -57.30 -17.00 -22.80
#